data_AF-A0A1Y4B741-F1
#
_entry.id   AF-A0A1Y4B741-F1
#
_cell.length_a   1.000
_cell.length_b   1.000
_cell.length_c   1.000
_cell.angle_alpha   90.00
_cell.angle_beta   90.00
_cell.angle_gamma   90.00
#
_symmetry.space_group_name_H-M   'P 1'
#
loop_
_entity.id
_entity.type
_entity.pdbx_description
1 polymer ?
#
loop_
_entity_poly.entity_id
_entity_poly.type
_entity_poly.pdbx_seq_one_letter_code
_entity_poly.pdbx_strand_id
1 'polypeptide(L)'
;ELGMIRCIDEISEQVRRLFGLSMTTAQIESALRGSSGGMDERIRAVIHAQAGKYARNLLSAVTESGLDIRAMPTIFLGGGAALLKRHLSATDGLCRPLILDDVSLNAKGYERLVGQMSRGVGHGG
;
A
#
# COMPACT_ATOMS: atom_id res chain seq x y z
N GLU A 1 10.20 -10.85 4.03
CA GLU A 1 9.34 -10.42 2.91
C GLU A 1 8.64 -9.11 3.28
N LEU A 2 8.49 -8.19 2.32
CA LEU A 2 7.76 -6.93 2.49
C LEU A 2 6.30 -7.15 2.07
N GLY A 3 5.36 -6.88 2.96
CA GLY A 3 3.92 -7.05 2.68
C GLY A 3 3.05 -6.42 3.75
N MET A 4 1.75 -6.27 3.44
CA MET A 4 0.79 -5.61 4.33
C MET A 4 0.61 -6.34 5.66
N ILE A 5 0.65 -7.67 5.68
CA ILE A 5 0.59 -8.47 6.91
C ILE A 5 1.74 -8.08 7.84
N ARG A 6 2.97 -8.05 7.29
CA ARG A 6 4.15 -7.66 8.06
C ARG A 6 4.07 -6.23 8.58
N CYS A 7 3.55 -5.30 7.78
CA CYS A 7 3.31 -3.91 8.20
C CYS A 7 2.37 -3.84 9.42
N ILE A 8 1.25 -4.56 9.37
CA ILE A 8 0.24 -4.60 10.44
C ILE A 8 0.80 -5.28 11.70
N ASP A 9 1.58 -6.35 11.55
CA ASP A 9 2.24 -7.02 12.67
C ASP A 9 3.25 -6.10 13.37
N GLU A 10 4.04 -5.35 12.60
CA GLU A 10 4.97 -4.39 13.16
C GLU A 10 4.27 -3.24 13.89
N ILE A 11 3.18 -2.74 13.33
CA ILE A 11 2.35 -1.72 13.99
C ILE A 11 1.79 -2.27 15.31
N SER A 12 1.19 -3.46 15.27
CA SER A 12 0.64 -4.14 16.45
C SER A 12 1.71 -4.32 17.54
N GLU A 13 2.90 -4.75 17.15
CA GLU A 13 4.04 -4.93 18.05
C GLU A 13 4.49 -3.60 18.68
N GLN A 14 4.61 -2.53 17.89
CA GLN A 14 5.01 -1.21 18.40
C GLN A 14 3.97 -0.63 19.35
N VAL A 15 2.68 -0.76 19.03
CA VAL A 15 1.61 -0.31 19.91
C VAL A 15 1.61 -1.11 21.22
N ARG A 16 1.79 -2.43 21.16
CA ARG A 16 1.88 -3.27 22.35
C ARG A 16 3.07 -2.88 23.23
N ARG A 17 4.23 -2.59 22.64
CA ARG A 17 5.44 -2.18 23.37
C ARG A 17 5.30 -0.82 24.05
N LEU A 18 4.71 0.16 23.37
CA LEU A 18 4.65 1.54 23.86
C LEU A 18 3.48 1.79 24.82
N PHE A 19 2.36 1.09 24.63
CA PHE A 19 1.12 1.36 25.35
C PHE A 19 0.59 0.16 26.14
N GLY A 20 1.18 -1.04 25.98
CA GLY A 20 0.67 -2.26 26.60
C GLY A 20 -0.68 -2.73 26.03
N LEU A 21 -1.09 -2.21 24.88
CA LEU A 21 -2.39 -2.48 24.27
C LEU A 21 -2.29 -3.49 23.13
N SER A 22 -3.28 -4.37 23.05
CA SER A 22 -3.48 -5.22 21.87
C SER A 22 -4.50 -4.55 20.95
N MET A 23 -4.26 -4.67 19.64
CA MET A 23 -5.07 -4.05 18.61
C MET A 23 -5.50 -5.09 17.60
N THR A 24 -6.72 -4.94 17.08
CA THR A 24 -7.17 -5.78 15.96
C THR A 24 -6.69 -5.20 14.63
N THR A 25 -6.50 -6.07 13.64
CA THR A 25 -6.19 -5.68 12.26
C THR A 25 -7.16 -4.61 11.74
N ALA A 26 -8.46 -4.77 11.99
CA ALA A 26 -9.48 -3.82 11.54
C ALA A 26 -9.31 -2.42 12.15
N GLN A 27 -8.89 -2.33 13.42
CA GLN A 27 -8.63 -1.04 14.08
C GLN A 27 -7.40 -0.34 13.48
N ILE A 28 -6.32 -1.09 13.24
CA ILE A 28 -5.11 -0.56 12.61
C ILE A 28 -5.43 -0.08 11.19
N GLU A 29 -6.11 -0.90 10.40
CA GLU A 29 -6.52 -0.53 9.05
C GLU A 29 -7.45 0.69 9.03
N SER A 30 -8.38 0.80 9.98
CA SER A 30 -9.25 1.97 10.13
C SER A 30 -8.43 3.23 10.34
N ALA A 31 -7.45 3.19 11.26
CA ALA A 31 -6.56 4.29 11.54
C ALA A 31 -5.71 4.67 10.31
N LEU A 32 -5.20 3.69 9.56
CA LEU A 32 -4.46 3.90 8.31
C LEU A 32 -5.32 4.56 7.23
N ARG A 33 -6.62 4.24 7.17
CA ARG A 33 -7.60 4.90 6.28
C ARG A 33 -8.00 6.31 6.75
N GLY A 34 -7.55 6.73 7.93
CA GLY A 34 -7.87 8.03 8.53
C GLY A 34 -9.20 8.08 9.28
N SER A 35 -9.85 6.94 9.51
CA SER A 35 -11.02 6.85 10.38
C SER A 35 -10.55 6.64 11.82
N SER A 36 -10.83 7.64 12.66
CA SER A 36 -10.20 7.79 13.97
C SER A 36 -11.02 7.28 15.14
N GLY A 37 -12.21 6.67 14.94
CA GLY A 37 -13.16 6.17 15.95
C GLY A 37 -12.78 6.27 17.44
N GLY A 38 -12.63 7.48 17.99
CA GLY A 38 -12.23 7.73 19.39
C GLY A 38 -10.81 7.28 19.80
N MET A 39 -9.94 6.90 18.87
CA MET A 39 -8.59 6.42 19.12
C MET A 39 -7.67 7.52 19.68
N ASP A 40 -6.87 7.16 20.70
CA ASP A 40 -5.85 8.05 21.27
C ASP A 40 -4.87 8.52 20.19
N GLU A 41 -4.68 9.83 20.12
CA GLU A 41 -3.84 10.50 19.13
C GLU A 41 -2.39 10.01 19.15
N ARG A 42 -1.86 9.61 20.32
CA ARG A 42 -0.51 9.05 20.44
C ARG A 42 -0.40 7.68 19.80
N ILE A 43 -1.44 6.85 19.93
CA ILE A 43 -1.50 5.55 19.26
C ILE A 43 -1.59 5.78 17.74
N ARG A 44 -2.44 6.72 17.31
CA ARG A 44 -2.57 7.10 15.90
C ARG A 44 -1.25 7.58 15.31
N ALA A 45 -0.49 8.39 16.05
CA ALA A 45 0.83 8.86 15.64
C ALA A 45 1.82 7.70 15.43
N VAL A 46 1.83 6.71 16.32
CA VAL A 46 2.68 5.51 16.18
C VAL A 46 2.29 4.69 14.95
N ILE A 47 1.00 4.50 14.70
CA ILE A 47 0.50 3.79 13.51
C ILE A 47 0.99 4.47 12.23
N HIS A 48 0.83 5.79 12.11
CA HIS A 48 1.27 6.53 10.93
C HIS A 48 2.79 6.59 10.79
N ALA A 49 3.53 6.70 11.90
CA ALA A 49 4.99 6.69 11.87
C ALA A 49 5.53 5.34 11.35
N GLN A 50 4.96 4.23 11.82
CA GLN A 50 5.36 2.89 11.40
C GLN A 50 4.92 2.59 9.95
N ALA A 51 3.75 3.04 9.52
CA ALA A 51 3.31 2.95 8.13
C ALA A 51 4.22 3.77 7.19
N GLY A 52 4.66 4.96 7.59
CA GLY A 52 5.65 5.73 6.86
C GLY A 52 7.01 5.03 6.77
N LYS A 53 7.45 4.38 7.85
CA LYS A 53 8.66 3.54 7.83
C LYS A 53 8.54 2.38 6.85
N TYR A 54 7.40 1.68 6.86
CA TYR A 54 7.12 0.60 5.91
C TYR A 54 7.17 1.09 4.46
N ALA A 55 6.54 2.24 4.16
CA ALA A 55 6.56 2.84 2.82
C ALA A 55 7.99 3.13 2.35
N ARG A 56 8.82 3.76 3.20
CA ARG A 56 10.24 4.04 2.87
C ARG A 56 11.04 2.76 2.65
N ASN A 57 10.87 1.75 3.50
CA ASN A 57 11.54 0.46 3.32
C ASN A 57 11.16 -0.22 2.01
N LEU A 58 9.90 -0.08 1.58
CA LEU A 58 9.44 -0.59 0.29
C LEU A 58 10.11 0.15 -0.87
N LEU A 59 10.20 1.48 -0.82
CA LEU A 59 10.91 2.26 -1.84
C LEU A 59 12.40 1.95 -1.89
N SER A 60 13.05 1.78 -0.74
CA SER A 60 14.45 1.36 -0.65
C SER A 60 14.65 0.01 -1.32
N ALA A 61 13.82 -0.98 -1.02
CA ALA A 61 13.92 -2.30 -1.63
C ALA A 61 13.72 -2.29 -3.15
N VAL A 62 12.82 -1.44 -3.66
CA VAL A 62 12.62 -1.24 -5.11
C VAL A 62 13.88 -0.62 -5.74
N THR A 63 14.46 0.39 -5.09
CA THR A 63 15.68 1.05 -5.56
C THR A 63 16.88 0.09 -5.54
N GLU A 64 17.02 -0.71 -4.49
CA GLU A 64 18.03 -1.76 -4.34
C GLU A 64 17.88 -2.87 -5.40
N SER A 65 16.67 -3.07 -5.92
CA SER A 65 16.39 -3.98 -7.03
C SER A 65 16.78 -3.40 -8.41
N GLY A 66 17.34 -2.20 -8.45
CA GLY A 66 17.82 -1.54 -9.66
C GLY A 66 16.77 -0.70 -10.40
N LEU A 67 15.59 -0.49 -9.83
CA LEU A 67 14.58 0.42 -10.38
C LEU A 67 14.79 1.84 -9.86
N ASP A 68 15.19 2.76 -10.74
CA ASP A 68 15.24 4.18 -10.42
C ASP A 68 13.83 4.82 -10.49
N ILE A 69 13.12 4.71 -9.37
CA ILE A 69 11.80 5.30 -9.14
C ILE A 69 11.78 6.84 -9.22
N ARG A 70 12.95 7.50 -9.25
CA ARG A 70 13.11 8.95 -9.40
C ARG A 70 13.27 9.37 -10.86
N ALA A 71 13.64 8.44 -11.74
CA ALA A 71 13.76 8.68 -13.17
C ALA A 71 12.59 8.07 -13.98
N MET A 72 11.90 7.06 -13.44
CA MET A 72 10.84 6.33 -14.13
C MET A 72 9.44 6.57 -13.52
N PRO A 73 8.39 6.73 -14.35
CA PRO A 73 7.01 6.74 -13.88
C PRO A 73 6.70 5.44 -13.15
N THR A 74 6.27 5.55 -11.89
CA THR A 74 5.94 4.38 -11.06
C THR A 74 4.43 4.29 -10.84
N ILE A 75 3.85 3.12 -11.10
CA ILE A 75 2.44 2.85 -10.83
C ILE A 75 2.34 1.87 -9.66
N PHE A 76 1.72 2.31 -8.56
CA PHE A 76 1.42 1.46 -7.41
C PHE A 76 -0.01 0.90 -7.54
N LEU A 77 -0.13 -0.42 -7.44
CA LEU A 77 -1.37 -1.18 -7.66
C LEU A 77 -1.71 -2.07 -6.46
N GLY A 78 -3.00 -2.28 -6.22
CA GLY A 78 -3.52 -3.24 -5.24
C GLY A 78 -3.84 -2.64 -3.87
N GLY A 79 -4.32 -3.48 -2.93
CA GLY A 79 -4.88 -2.99 -1.66
C GLY A 79 -3.90 -2.24 -0.75
N GLY A 80 -2.60 -2.49 -0.85
CA GLY A 80 -1.56 -1.75 -0.13
C GLY A 80 -1.24 -0.37 -0.72
N ALA A 81 -1.68 -0.09 -1.96
CA ALA A 81 -1.35 1.15 -2.66
C ALA A 81 -2.03 2.38 -2.01
N ALA A 82 -3.20 2.19 -1.40
CA ALA A 82 -3.89 3.23 -0.64
C ALA A 82 -3.07 3.75 0.56
N LEU A 83 -2.28 2.88 1.19
CA LEU A 83 -1.38 3.27 2.29
C LEU A 83 -0.27 4.17 1.75
N LEU A 84 0.32 3.80 0.61
CA LEU A 84 1.38 4.59 -0.03
C LEU A 84 0.88 5.99 -0.40
N LYS A 85 -0.38 6.14 -0.86
CA LYS A 85 -0.96 7.46 -1.19
C LYS A 85 -0.86 8.51 -0.10
N ARG A 86 -0.89 8.08 1.16
CA ARG A 86 -0.86 8.98 2.32
C ARG A 86 0.52 9.14 2.96
N HIS A 87 1.41 8.19 2.71
CA HIS A 87 2.73 8.14 3.35
C HIS A 87 3.87 8.47 2.39
N LEU A 88 3.59 8.51 1.08
CA LEU A 88 4.49 9.07 0.08
C LEU A 88 4.45 10.60 0.21
N SER A 89 5.56 11.18 0.65
CA SER A 89 5.72 12.63 0.74
C SER A 89 6.37 13.17 -0.54
N ALA A 90 6.18 14.47 -0.81
CA ALA A 90 6.86 15.15 -1.93
C ALA A 90 8.41 15.00 -1.87
N THR A 91 8.95 14.70 -0.69
CA THR A 91 10.37 14.45 -0.43
C THR A 91 10.88 13.10 -0.95
N ASP A 92 10.01 12.14 -1.28
CA ASP A 92 10.43 10.83 -1.78
C ASP A 92 10.92 10.88 -3.25
N GLY A 93 10.81 12.05 -3.90
CA GLY A 93 11.44 12.32 -5.20
C GLY A 93 10.92 11.44 -6.35
N LEU A 94 9.76 10.81 -6.17
CA LEU A 94 9.14 9.92 -7.15
C LEU A 94 8.78 10.70 -8.42
N CYS A 95 9.20 10.18 -9.57
CA CYS A 95 8.80 10.75 -10.86
C CYS A 95 7.34 10.38 -11.15
N ARG A 96 6.40 11.30 -10.84
CA ARG A 96 4.97 11.18 -11.17
C ARG A 96 4.34 9.84 -10.73
N PRO A 97 4.29 9.54 -9.42
CA PRO A 97 3.68 8.30 -8.95
C PRO A 97 2.18 8.28 -9.24
N LEU A 98 1.69 7.23 -9.89
CA LEU A 98 0.27 6.96 -10.07
C LEU A 98 -0.17 5.87 -9.10
N ILE A 99 -1.24 6.12 -8.36
CA ILE A 99 -1.76 5.17 -7.36
C ILE A 99 -3.13 4.74 -7.79
N LEU A 100 -3.26 3.44 -8.02
CA LEU A 100 -4.50 2.79 -8.36
C LEU A 100 -4.88 1.86 -7.19
N ASP A 101 -5.79 2.36 -6.35
CA ASP A 101 -6.18 1.77 -5.05
C ASP A 101 -7.38 0.82 -5.13
N ASP A 102 -7.87 0.53 -6.33
CA ASP A 102 -8.90 -0.46 -6.56
C ASP A 102 -8.31 -1.88 -6.35
N VAL A 103 -8.81 -2.54 -5.30
CA VAL A 103 -8.36 -3.89 -4.88
C VAL A 103 -8.59 -4.96 -5.96
N SER A 104 -9.52 -4.71 -6.87
CA SER A 104 -9.92 -5.64 -7.92
C SER A 104 -9.25 -5.34 -9.25
N LEU A 105 -8.23 -4.46 -9.31
CA LEU A 105 -7.58 -4.10 -10.58
C LEU A 105 -6.99 -5.30 -11.32
N ASN A 106 -6.38 -6.24 -10.59
CA ASN A 106 -5.87 -7.46 -11.22
C ASN A 106 -7.02 -8.31 -11.78
N ALA A 107 -8.13 -8.46 -11.05
CA ALA A 107 -9.30 -9.19 -11.51
C ALA A 107 -9.95 -8.54 -12.74
N LYS A 108 -10.12 -7.21 -12.74
CA LYS A 108 -10.60 -6.42 -13.88
C LYS A 108 -9.65 -6.52 -15.07
N GLY A 109 -8.34 -6.57 -14.81
CA GLY A 109 -7.31 -6.78 -15.82
C GLY A 109 -7.47 -8.13 -16.50
N TYR A 110 -7.63 -9.20 -15.73
CA TYR A 110 -7.87 -10.54 -16.26
C TYR A 110 -9.20 -10.64 -17.03
N GLU A 111 -10.29 -10.07 -16.50
CA GLU A 111 -11.59 -10.03 -17.20
C GLU A 111 -11.47 -9.37 -18.58
N ARG A 112 -10.79 -8.22 -18.66
CA ARG A 112 -10.54 -7.52 -19.93
C ARG A 112 -9.67 -8.33 -20.89
N LEU A 113 -8.61 -8.96 -20.38
CA LEU A 113 -7.73 -9.80 -21.18
C LEU A 113 -8.49 -10.99 -21.79
N VAL A 114 -9.27 -11.70 -20.98
CA VAL A 114 -10.13 -12.80 -21.44
C VAL A 114 -11.15 -12.30 -22.46
N GLY A 115 -11.81 -11.16 -22.19
CA GLY A 115 -12.78 -10.57 -23.11
C GLY A 115 -12.18 -10.20 -24.48
N GLN A 116 -10.92 -9.76 -24.53
CA GLN A 116 -10.23 -9.48 -25.80
C GLN A 116 -9.86 -10.77 -26.54
N MET A 117 -9.39 -11.80 -25.83
CA MET A 117 -9.07 -13.10 -26.42
C MET A 117 -10.30 -13.78 -27.01
N SER A 118 -11.44 -13.75 -26.31
CA SER A 118 -12.70 -14.30 -26.83
C SER A 118 -13.23 -13.55 -28.06
N ARG A 119 -12.94 -12.26 -28.20
CA ARG A 119 -13.31 -11.46 -29.39
C ARG A 119 -12.36 -11.68 -30.57
N GLY A 120 -11.09 -11.97 -30.32
CA GLY A 120 -10.10 -12.31 -31.35
C GLY A 120 -10.36 -13.66 -32.04
N VAL A 121 -11.09 -14.58 -31.40
CA VAL A 121 -11.46 -15.88 -31.98
C VAL A 121 -12.69 -15.78 -32.91
N GLY A 122 -13.43 -14.65 -32.90
CA GLY A 122 -14.63 -14.46 -33.70
C GLY A 122 -14.44 -13.69 -35.02
N HIS A 123 -13.21 -13.37 -35.43
CA HIS A 123 -12.90 -12.67 -36.69
C HIS A 123 -11.80 -13.41 -37.47
N GLY A 124 -12.05 -14.67 -37.76
CA GLY A 124 -11.21 -15.48 -38.65
C GLY A 124 -11.98 -16.70 -39.14
N GLY A 125 -12.80 -16.51 -40.19
CA GLY A 125 -13.53 -17.59 -40.90
C GLY A 125 -15.03 -17.42 -40.86
#